data_AF-A0A1C5BFS9-F1
#
_entry.id   AF-A0A1C5BFS9-F1
#
_cell.length_a   1.000
_cell.length_b   1.000
_cell.length_c   1.000
_cell.angle_alpha   90.00
_cell.angle_beta   90.00
_cell.angle_gamma   90.00
#
_symmetry.space_group_name_H-M   'P 1'
#
loop_
_entity.id
_entity.type
_entity.pdbx_description
1 polymer ?
#
loop_
_entity_poly.entity_id
_entity_poly.type
_entity_poly.pdbx_seq_one_letter_code
_entity_poly.pdbx_strand_id
1 'polypeptide(L)'
;MSEVEGPGGRGEGTGSLAHRVPDLAALELLLAVARLGSLGAAAREVGITQPAASSRVRSMERQLGVALVDRSPRGSRLTDAGVLVTDWARRVVEAAAAFDAGRGRCGTGGTHGCGWPRA
;
A
#
# COMPACT_ATOMS: atom_id res chain seq x y z
N MET A 1 -41.21 -22.71 -11.39
CA MET A 1 -40.47 -22.30 -12.59
C MET A 1 -39.96 -20.90 -12.31
N SER A 2 -38.93 -20.69 -11.49
CA SER A 2 -37.53 -21.17 -11.61
C SER A 2 -36.96 -20.86 -12.98
N GLU A 3 -36.65 -19.59 -13.22
CA GLU A 3 -35.54 -19.25 -14.10
C GLU A 3 -34.55 -18.46 -13.27
N VAL A 4 -33.46 -19.17 -13.02
CA VAL A 4 -32.28 -18.74 -12.31
C VAL A 4 -31.36 -18.21 -13.40
N GLU A 5 -31.24 -16.89 -13.54
CA GLU A 5 -30.20 -16.29 -14.36
C GLU A 5 -29.13 -15.69 -13.44
N GLY A 6 -28.19 -16.54 -13.02
CA GLY A 6 -26.78 -16.14 -13.05
C GLY A 6 -26.24 -16.49 -14.44
N PRO A 7 -25.21 -15.77 -14.94
CA PRO A 7 -23.90 -15.86 -14.29
C PRO A 7 -23.02 -14.60 -14.32
N GLY A 8 -22.12 -14.49 -13.34
CA GLY A 8 -20.71 -14.21 -13.60
C GLY A 8 -20.30 -12.83 -14.13
N GLY A 9 -20.18 -11.85 -13.24
CA GLY A 9 -19.29 -10.71 -13.44
C GLY A 9 -17.90 -10.97 -12.85
N ARG A 10 -17.14 -11.94 -13.39
CA ARG A 10 -15.69 -12.02 -13.16
C ARG A 10 -15.06 -10.86 -13.92
N GLY A 11 -14.97 -9.69 -13.27
CA GLY A 11 -14.25 -8.55 -13.81
C GLY A 11 -12.77 -8.91 -13.97
N GLU A 12 -12.41 -9.29 -15.19
CA GLU A 12 -11.03 -9.51 -15.62
C GLU A 12 -10.20 -8.28 -15.31
N GLY A 13 -9.06 -8.49 -14.64
CA GLY A 13 -8.18 -7.45 -14.11
C GLY A 13 -7.39 -6.67 -15.16
N THR A 14 -8.05 -6.09 -16.16
CA THR A 14 -7.43 -5.34 -17.28
C THR A 14 -7.16 -3.86 -16.98
N GLY A 15 -7.62 -3.34 -15.84
CA GLY A 15 -7.27 -1.97 -15.40
C GLY A 15 -5.80 -1.83 -14.98
N SER A 16 -5.25 -0.61 -15.08
CA SER A 16 -3.90 -0.32 -14.58
C SER A 16 -3.77 -0.62 -13.08
N LEU A 17 -2.66 -1.27 -12.69
CA LEU A 17 -2.32 -1.51 -11.28
C LEU A 17 -2.33 -0.20 -10.47
N ALA A 18 -1.99 0.93 -11.10
CA ALA A 18 -2.00 2.24 -10.46
C ALA A 18 -3.37 2.65 -9.89
N HIS A 19 -4.47 2.11 -10.43
CA HIS A 19 -5.82 2.44 -9.97
C HIS A 19 -6.39 1.42 -8.98
N ARG A 20 -5.82 0.22 -8.89
CA ARG A 20 -6.31 -0.84 -7.98
C ARG A 20 -5.41 -1.03 -6.76
N VAL A 21 -4.14 -0.69 -6.88
CA VAL A 21 -3.16 -0.80 -5.80
C VAL A 21 -3.00 0.58 -5.16
N PRO A 22 -3.01 0.66 -3.81
CA PRO A 22 -2.66 1.89 -3.12
C PRO A 22 -1.27 2.38 -3.51
N ASP A 23 -1.09 3.69 -3.61
CA ASP A 23 0.22 4.27 -3.94
C ASP A 23 1.26 3.97 -2.83
N LEU A 24 2.54 4.12 -3.18
CA LEU A 24 3.65 3.81 -2.27
C LEU A 24 3.57 4.61 -0.97
N ALA A 25 3.18 5.89 -1.06
CA ALA A 25 3.03 6.77 0.10
C ALA A 25 1.91 6.29 1.06
N ALA A 26 0.83 5.72 0.53
CA ALA A 26 -0.22 5.11 1.31
C ALA A 26 0.28 3.85 2.02
N LEU A 27 1.02 2.99 1.32
CA LEU A 27 1.61 1.79 1.91
C LEU A 27 2.62 2.11 3.03
N GLU A 28 3.47 3.12 2.82
CA GLU A 28 4.41 3.63 3.84
C GLU A 28 3.68 4.17 5.07
N LEU A 29 2.57 4.90 4.87
CA LEU A 29 1.73 5.38 5.97
C LEU A 29 1.14 4.22 6.78
N LEU A 30 0.64 3.16 6.12
CA LEU A 30 0.10 1.98 6.82
C LEU A 30 1.20 1.26 7.63
N LEU A 31 2.40 1.10 7.05
CA LEU A 31 3.56 0.54 7.75
C LEU A 31 3.96 1.38 8.97
N ALA A 32 3.89 2.71 8.86
CA ALA A 32 4.13 3.61 9.99
C ALA A 32 3.07 3.46 11.09
N VAL A 33 1.78 3.31 10.73
CA VAL A 33 0.71 3.01 11.70
C VAL A 33 0.97 1.68 12.41
N ALA A 34 1.40 0.66 11.69
CA ALA A 34 1.75 -0.65 12.25
C ALA A 34 2.86 -0.57 13.30
N ARG A 35 3.92 0.20 13.00
CA ARG A 35 5.07 0.40 13.91
C ARG A 35 4.71 1.25 15.13
N LEU A 36 3.94 2.31 14.95
CA LEU A 36 3.75 3.35 15.97
C LEU A 36 2.45 3.20 16.77
N GLY A 37 1.48 2.41 16.29
CA GLY A 37 0.18 2.24 16.94
C GLY A 37 -0.63 3.54 17.03
N SER A 38 -0.37 4.51 16.15
CA SER A 38 -1.02 5.81 16.15
C SER A 38 -0.98 6.45 14.77
N LEU A 39 -2.16 6.80 14.24
CA LEU A 39 -2.27 7.51 12.97
C LEU A 39 -1.65 8.90 13.02
N GLY A 40 -1.73 9.57 14.17
CA GLY A 40 -1.10 10.89 14.35
C GLY A 40 0.42 10.82 14.44
N ALA A 41 0.97 9.78 15.04
CA ALA A 41 2.42 9.55 15.04
C ALA A 41 2.92 9.18 13.64
N ALA A 42 2.21 8.28 12.95
CA ALA A 42 2.50 7.90 11.57
C ALA A 42 2.46 9.08 10.61
N ALA A 43 1.46 9.95 10.73
CA ALA A 43 1.36 11.17 9.91
C ALA A 43 2.59 12.07 10.06
N ARG A 44 3.06 12.28 11.30
CA ARG A 44 4.27 13.07 11.57
C ARG A 44 5.53 12.41 11.00
N GLU A 45 5.65 11.09 11.14
CA GLU A 45 6.79 10.34 10.60
C GLU A 45 6.89 10.45 9.08
N VAL A 46 5.77 10.37 8.36
CA VAL A 46 5.74 10.50 6.89
C VAL A 46 5.58 11.95 6.41
N GLY A 47 5.67 12.93 7.31
CA GLY A 47 5.70 14.35 6.95
C GLY A 47 4.37 14.95 6.46
N ILE A 48 3.23 14.41 6.88
CA ILE A 48 1.89 14.91 6.48
C ILE A 48 1.02 15.26 7.69
N THR A 49 -0.06 16.02 7.44
CA THR A 49 -1.04 16.32 8.49
C THR A 49 -1.88 15.09 8.84
N GLN A 50 -2.35 15.01 10.09
CA GLN A 50 -3.21 13.90 10.53
C GLN A 50 -4.54 13.80 9.73
N PRO A 51 -5.20 14.91 9.32
CA PRO A 51 -6.33 14.85 8.39
C PRO A 51 -5.97 14.27 7.02
N ALA A 52 -4.78 14.60 6.47
CA ALA A 52 -4.31 14.03 5.21
C ALA A 52 -4.05 12.52 5.34
N ALA A 53 -3.38 12.09 6.41
CA ALA A 53 -3.19 10.68 6.73
C ALA A 53 -4.53 9.93 6.85
N SER A 54 -5.48 10.54 7.58
CA SER A 54 -6.84 10.04 7.76
C SER A 54 -7.59 9.85 6.45
N SER A 55 -7.46 10.80 5.52
CA SER A 55 -8.05 10.72 4.18
C SER A 55 -7.41 9.62 3.34
N ARG A 56 -6.08 9.53 3.37
CA ARG A 56 -5.30 8.53 2.63
C ARG A 56 -5.62 7.10 3.08
N VAL A 57 -5.68 6.85 4.39
CA VAL A 57 -6.11 5.54 4.94
C VAL A 57 -7.53 5.19 4.49
N ARG A 58 -8.50 6.13 4.61
CA ARG A 58 -9.86 5.86 4.13
C ARG A 58 -9.93 5.56 2.64
N SER A 59 -9.08 6.20 1.83
CA SER A 59 -9.01 5.93 0.40
C SER A 59 -8.48 4.53 0.13
N MET A 60 -7.43 4.13 0.84
CA MET A 60 -6.89 2.78 0.78
C MET A 60 -7.95 1.73 1.17
N GLU A 61 -8.66 1.96 2.28
CA GLU A 61 -9.72 1.06 2.75
C GLU A 61 -10.85 0.91 1.72
N ARG A 62 -11.29 2.01 1.10
CA ARG A 62 -12.29 1.97 0.01
C ARG A 62 -11.79 1.21 -1.21
N GLN A 63 -10.52 1.40 -1.59
CA GLN A 63 -9.93 0.76 -2.75
C GLN A 63 -9.77 -0.75 -2.55
N LEU A 64 -9.44 -1.18 -1.33
CA LEU A 64 -9.28 -2.59 -0.97
C LEU A 64 -10.58 -3.26 -0.50
N GLY A 65 -11.62 -2.48 -0.22
CA GLY A 65 -12.91 -2.99 0.27
C GLY A 65 -12.87 -3.54 1.70
N VAL A 66 -11.83 -3.21 2.48
CA VAL A 66 -11.62 -3.71 3.85
C VAL A 66 -11.16 -2.58 4.78
N ALA A 67 -11.61 -2.62 6.03
CA ALA A 67 -11.11 -1.72 7.06
C ALA A 67 -9.70 -2.19 7.50
N LEU A 68 -8.74 -1.27 7.53
CA LEU A 68 -7.35 -1.57 7.85
C LEU A 68 -6.95 -1.04 9.21
N VAL A 69 -7.58 0.06 9.65
CA VAL A 69 -7.26 0.74 10.89
C VAL A 69 -8.52 0.94 11.72
N ASP A 70 -8.56 0.33 12.90
CA ASP A 70 -9.55 0.64 13.92
C ASP A 70 -9.17 1.91 14.68
N ARG A 71 -10.13 2.80 14.89
CA ARG A 71 -9.95 4.11 15.52
C ARG A 71 -10.73 4.13 16.83
N SER A 72 -10.00 4.30 17.92
CA SER A 72 -10.55 4.40 19.26
C SER A 72 -10.11 5.71 19.94
N PRO A 73 -10.76 6.10 21.06
CA PRO A 73 -10.27 7.20 21.89
C PRO A 73 -8.84 7.01 22.39
N ARG A 74 -8.33 5.77 22.42
CA ARG A 74 -6.97 5.42 22.87
C ARG A 74 -5.93 5.46 21.75
N GLY A 75 -6.32 5.78 20.52
CA GLY A 75 -5.43 5.82 19.36
C GLY A 75 -5.94 4.97 18.18
N SER A 76 -5.04 4.65 17.26
CA SER A 76 -5.35 3.93 16.03
C SER A 76 -4.57 2.63 15.96
N ARG A 77 -5.24 1.50 15.80
CA ARG A 77 -4.62 0.18 15.71
C ARG A 77 -4.97 -0.49 14.40
N LEU A 78 -4.14 -1.42 13.95
CA LEU A 78 -4.49 -2.24 12.78
C LEU A 78 -5.64 -3.19 13.13
N THR A 79 -6.51 -3.41 12.15
CA THR A 79 -7.42 -4.56 12.14
C THR A 79 -6.64 -5.82 11.73
N ASP A 80 -7.25 -7.01 11.85
CA ASP A 80 -6.64 -8.25 11.36
C ASP A 80 -6.31 -8.18 9.85
N ALA A 81 -7.22 -7.61 9.06
CA ALA A 81 -6.98 -7.33 7.64
C ALA A 81 -5.83 -6.33 7.45
N GLY A 82 -5.77 -5.30 8.30
CA GLY A 82 -4.67 -4.35 8.34
C GLY A 82 -3.31 -5.02 8.55
N VAL A 83 -3.21 -5.96 9.48
CA VAL A 83 -1.97 -6.73 9.74
C VAL A 83 -1.53 -7.50 8.48
N LEU A 84 -2.45 -8.25 7.85
CA LEU A 84 -2.16 -9.00 6.63
C LEU A 84 -1.71 -8.09 5.47
N VAL A 85 -2.43 -6.99 5.25
CA VAL A 85 -2.09 -6.02 4.20
C VAL A 85 -0.73 -5.38 4.46
N THR A 86 -0.36 -5.17 5.73
CA THR A 86 0.94 -4.61 6.11
C THR A 86 2.09 -5.52 5.69
N ASP A 87 1.93 -6.85 5.80
CA ASP A 87 2.95 -7.81 5.36
C ASP A 87 3.14 -7.80 3.83
N TRP A 88 2.06 -7.63 3.07
CA TRP A 88 2.15 -7.45 1.62
C TRP A 88 2.75 -6.10 1.26
N ALA A 89 2.32 -5.02 1.93
CA ALA A 89 2.82 -3.67 1.74
C ALA A 89 4.32 -3.57 1.97
N ARG A 90 4.85 -4.27 3.00
CA ARG A 90 6.28 -4.31 3.29
C ARG A 90 7.09 -4.78 2.08
N ARG A 91 6.68 -5.88 1.44
CA ARG A 91 7.36 -6.44 0.27
C ARG A 91 7.34 -5.48 -0.93
N VAL A 92 6.22 -4.79 -1.14
CA VAL A 92 6.08 -3.81 -2.22
C VAL A 92 7.01 -2.62 -1.98
N VAL A 93 7.05 -2.09 -0.75
CA VAL A 93 7.92 -0.96 -0.38
C VAL A 93 9.39 -1.33 -0.46
N GLU A 94 9.77 -2.53 -0.02
CA GLU A 94 11.14 -3.05 -0.16
C GLU A 94 11.56 -3.18 -1.62
N ALA A 95 10.69 -3.72 -2.49
CA ALA A 95 10.96 -3.81 -3.92
C ALA A 95 11.09 -2.43 -4.58
N ALA A 96 10.25 -1.47 -4.19
CA ALA A 96 10.33 -0.09 -4.67
C ALA A 96 11.63 0.60 -4.21
N ALA A 97 12.05 0.40 -2.97
CA ALA A 97 13.31 0.91 -2.45
C ALA A 97 14.52 0.29 -3.18
N ALA A 98 14.49 -1.02 -3.46
CA ALA A 98 15.52 -1.69 -4.24
C ALA A 98 15.59 -1.14 -5.68
N PHE A 99 14.43 -0.86 -6.29
CA PHE A 99 14.34 -0.23 -7.60
C PHE A 99 14.94 1.19 -7.62
N ASP A 100 14.61 2.03 -6.63
CA ASP A 100 15.17 3.38 -6.50
C ASP A 100 16.69 3.36 -6.32
N ALA A 101 17.19 2.48 -5.44
CA ALA A 101 18.62 2.29 -5.23
C ALA A 101 19.33 1.76 -6.48
N GLY A 102 18.68 0.89 -7.25
CA GLY A 102 19.16 0.43 -8.55
C GLY A 102 19.27 1.55 -9.58
N ARG A 103 18.25 2.42 -9.68
CA ARG A 103 18.30 3.60 -10.56
C ARG A 103 19.43 4.56 -10.19
N GLY A 104 19.67 4.79 -8.89
CA GLY A 104 20.74 5.67 -8.43
C GLY A 104 22.14 5.19 -8.81
N ARG A 105 22.33 3.88 -8.98
CA ARG A 105 23.59 3.28 -9.45
C ARG A 105 23.79 3.37 -10.97
N CYS A 106 22.73 3.61 -11.74
CA CYS A 106 22.77 3.76 -13.20
C CYS A 106 23.06 5.20 -13.65
N GLY A 107 24.04 5.87 -13.02
CA GLY A 107 24.46 7.22 -13.43
C GLY A 107 25.03 7.24 -14.85
N THR A 108 24.22 7.71 -15.82
CA THR A 108 24.57 8.29 -17.14
C THR A 108 25.68 7.68 -18.00
N GLY A 109 26.05 6.41 -17.80
CA GLY A 109 27.10 5.74 -18.57
C GLY A 109 26.78 4.27 -18.85
N GLY A 110 25.98 4.02 -19.88
CA GLY A 110 25.88 2.71 -20.56
C GLY A 110 25.15 1.59 -19.80
N THR A 111 24.12 1.03 -20.42
CA THR A 111 23.30 -0.09 -19.93
C THR A 111 24.04 -1.44 -19.85
N HIS A 112 25.37 -1.47 -20.01
CA HIS A 112 26.15 -2.70 -20.18
C HIS A 112 26.76 -3.25 -18.87
N GLY A 113 26.59 -2.53 -17.76
CA GLY A 113 27.16 -2.88 -16.45
C GLY A 113 26.15 -2.94 -15.30
N CYS A 114 24.85 -3.05 -15.58
CA CYS A 114 23.83 -3.14 -14.55
C CYS A 114 23.88 -4.53 -13.90
N GLY A 115 24.69 -4.70 -12.86
CA GLY A 115 24.71 -5.87 -11.97
C GLY A 115 23.42 -6.01 -11.16
N TRP A 116 22.28 -6.16 -11.85
CA TRP A 116 21.08 -6.71 -11.25
C TRP A 116 21.40 -8.14 -10.82
N PRO A 117 21.16 -8.52 -9.55
CA PRO A 117 21.27 -9.91 -9.15
C PRO A 117 20.28 -10.70 -10.02
N ARG A 118 20.81 -11.58 -10.88
CA ARG A 118 19.99 -12.60 -11.53
C ARG A 118 19.49 -13.51 -10.43
N ALA A 119 18.17 -13.63 -10.33
CA ALA A 119 17.52 -14.62 -9.50
C ALA A 119 18.03 -16.03 -9.83
#